data_AF-A0A6B0ZHA0-F1
#
_entry.id   AF-A0A6B0ZHA0-F1
#
_cell.length_a   1.000
_cell.length_b   1.000
_cell.length_c   1.000
_cell.angle_alpha   90.00
_cell.angle_beta   90.00
_cell.angle_gamma   90.00
#
_symmetry.space_group_name_H-M   'P 1'
#
loop_
_entity.id
_entity.type
_entity.pdbx_description
1 polymer ?
#
loop_
_entity_poly.entity_id
_entity_poly.type
_entity_poly.pdbx_seq_one_letter_code
_entity_poly.pdbx_strand_id
1 'polypeptide(L)'
;MLWHLARHHDVAINGVLRGGDSGVVEGWTDRLGINDDLWRGLAEGEDSDLVDVLDPESVGGYALGVFDSTAGWLEEQGLPRMDAQPDTTAALRAIGTPEDRFDWLYSMWEGKPAAWFLQWSAIGHGFNHLGELVSVRNRLGLSPF
;
A
#
# COMPACT_ATOMS: atom_id res chain seq x y z
N MET A 1 -5.05 0.18 -9.86
CA MET A 1 -3.79 0.97 -9.81
C MET A 1 -3.65 1.82 -8.55
N LEU A 2 -4.41 2.91 -8.38
CA LEU A 2 -4.20 3.81 -7.22
C LEU A 2 -4.52 3.12 -5.88
N TRP A 3 -5.62 2.34 -5.82
CA TRP A 3 -5.94 1.47 -4.68
C TRP A 3 -4.78 0.54 -4.32
N HIS A 4 -4.30 -0.24 -5.30
CA HIS A 4 -3.19 -1.17 -5.14
C HIS A 4 -1.94 -0.49 -4.58
N LEU A 5 -1.54 0.65 -5.19
CA LEU A 5 -0.38 1.42 -4.76
C LEU A 5 -0.52 1.88 -3.30
N ALA A 6 -1.67 2.48 -2.96
CA ALA A 6 -1.93 2.98 -1.62
C ALA A 6 -1.92 1.84 -0.60
N ARG A 7 -2.62 0.74 -0.91
CA ARG A 7 -2.72 -0.42 -0.02
C ARG A 7 -1.37 -1.09 0.18
N HIS A 8 -0.58 -1.26 -0.86
CA HIS A 8 0.77 -1.82 -0.74
C HIS A 8 1.69 -0.94 0.10
N HIS A 9 1.64 0.39 -0.06
CA HIS A 9 2.36 1.32 0.82
C HIS A 9 1.88 1.17 2.27
N ASP A 10 0.57 1.18 2.49
CA ASP A 10 -0.03 1.14 3.82
C ASP A 10 0.37 -0.12 4.59
N VAL A 11 0.30 -1.30 3.95
CA VAL A 11 0.76 -2.56 4.54
C VAL A 11 2.26 -2.49 4.82
N ALA A 12 3.07 -2.08 3.85
CA ALA A 12 4.53 -2.11 3.95
C ALA A 12 5.06 -1.15 5.03
N ILE A 13 4.51 0.06 5.11
CA ILE A 13 5.01 1.11 5.99
C ILE A 13 4.21 1.19 7.27
N ASN A 14 2.91 1.47 7.20
CA ASN A 14 2.10 1.69 8.40
C ASN A 14 1.81 0.37 9.15
N GLY A 15 1.61 -0.73 8.43
CA GLY A 15 1.42 -2.05 9.02
C GLY A 15 2.73 -2.68 9.50
N VAL A 16 3.70 -2.85 8.59
CA VAL A 16 4.92 -3.64 8.87
C VAL A 16 6.06 -2.83 9.45
N LEU A 17 6.54 -1.79 8.75
CA LEU A 17 7.74 -1.09 9.18
C LEU A 17 7.52 -0.28 10.48
N ARG A 18 6.39 0.42 10.57
CA ARG A 18 5.97 1.20 11.73
C ARG A 18 5.40 0.31 12.84
N GLY A 19 4.78 -0.82 12.49
CA GLY A 19 4.16 -1.75 13.42
C GLY A 19 2.77 -1.32 13.92
N GLY A 20 1.95 -0.69 13.08
CA GLY A 20 0.56 -0.38 13.39
C GLY A 20 -0.37 -1.58 13.16
N ASP A 21 -1.34 -1.79 14.04
CA ASP A 21 -2.18 -3.01 14.12
C ASP A 21 -2.97 -3.35 12.84
N SER A 22 -3.08 -2.42 11.88
CA SER A 22 -3.92 -2.60 10.68
C SER A 22 -3.70 -1.60 9.53
N GLY A 23 -2.83 -0.60 9.70
CA GLY A 23 -2.61 0.48 8.72
C GLY A 23 -3.71 1.56 8.75
N VAL A 24 -3.70 2.46 7.77
CA VAL A 24 -4.64 3.57 7.64
C VAL A 24 -6.00 3.12 7.12
N VAL A 25 -6.05 2.00 6.36
CA VAL A 25 -7.23 1.53 5.64
C VAL A 25 -8.49 1.36 6.49
N GLU A 26 -8.35 0.97 7.77
CA GLU A 26 -9.51 0.75 8.65
C GLU A 26 -10.35 2.01 8.85
N GLY A 27 -9.73 3.20 8.82
CA GLY A 27 -10.44 4.47 8.91
C GLY A 27 -11.15 4.90 7.63
N TRP A 28 -11.00 4.13 6.54
CA TRP A 28 -11.49 4.46 5.20
C TRP A 28 -12.53 3.49 4.63
N THR A 29 -12.76 2.33 5.26
CA THR A 29 -13.62 1.26 4.73
C THR A 29 -15.00 1.75 4.27
N ASP A 30 -15.70 2.49 5.13
CA ASP A 30 -17.03 3.04 4.84
C ASP A 30 -17.04 3.97 3.62
N ARG A 31 -15.97 4.76 3.44
CA ARG A 31 -15.85 5.72 2.33
C ARG A 31 -15.42 5.03 1.04
N LEU A 32 -14.58 4.01 1.13
CA LEU A 32 -14.09 3.24 0.00
C LEU A 32 -15.17 2.31 -0.58
N GLY A 33 -16.24 2.03 0.17
CA GLY A 33 -17.29 1.10 -0.26
C GLY A 33 -16.91 -0.37 -0.07
N ILE A 34 -15.86 -0.65 0.71
CA ILE A 34 -15.38 -2.00 1.02
C ILE A 34 -15.28 -2.19 2.53
N ASN A 35 -16.04 -3.15 3.06
CA ASN A 35 -16.09 -3.43 4.49
C ASN A 35 -15.58 -4.82 4.84
N ASP A 36 -15.25 -5.60 3.81
CA ASP A 36 -14.79 -6.97 3.87
C ASP A 36 -13.59 -7.17 2.92
N ASP A 37 -12.75 -8.13 3.27
CA ASP A 37 -11.56 -8.54 2.51
C ASP A 37 -10.70 -7.37 1.97
N LEU A 38 -10.14 -6.57 2.87
CA LEU A 38 -9.23 -5.45 2.56
C LEU A 38 -7.89 -5.85 1.91
N TRP A 39 -7.72 -7.14 1.59
CA TRP A 39 -6.60 -7.70 0.87
C TRP A 39 -6.85 -7.78 -0.64
N ARG A 40 -8.09 -7.58 -1.09
CA ARG A 40 -8.42 -7.54 -2.53
C ARG A 40 -7.69 -6.41 -3.23
N GLY A 41 -7.31 -6.63 -4.49
CA GLY A 41 -6.57 -5.68 -5.30
C GLY A 41 -5.13 -5.39 -4.84
N LEU A 42 -4.63 -6.09 -3.80
CA LEU A 42 -3.21 -6.03 -3.43
C LEU A 42 -2.34 -6.87 -4.38
N ALA A 43 -2.88 -7.93 -4.99
CA ALA A 43 -2.23 -8.56 -6.14
C ALA A 43 -2.35 -7.63 -7.36
N GLU A 44 -1.36 -7.64 -8.26
CA GLU A 44 -1.36 -6.81 -9.49
C GLU A 44 -2.47 -7.19 -10.49
N GLY A 45 -3.10 -8.36 -10.31
CA GLY A 45 -4.21 -8.80 -11.15
C GLY A 45 -5.44 -7.89 -11.03
N GLU A 46 -6.11 -7.64 -12.15
CA GLU A 46 -7.37 -6.89 -12.15
C GLU A 46 -8.47 -7.66 -11.40
N ASP A 47 -9.16 -6.94 -10.53
CA ASP A 47 -10.34 -7.41 -9.79
C ASP A 47 -11.51 -6.50 -10.17
N SER A 48 -12.28 -6.90 -11.19
CA SER A 48 -13.38 -6.09 -11.74
C SER A 48 -14.47 -5.83 -10.70
N ASP A 49 -14.78 -6.83 -9.90
CA ASP A 49 -15.82 -6.75 -8.86
C ASP A 49 -15.42 -5.74 -7.78
N LEU A 50 -14.12 -5.59 -7.49
CA LEU A 50 -13.62 -4.55 -6.60
C LEU A 50 -13.69 -3.17 -7.25
N VAL A 51 -13.34 -3.05 -8.54
CA VAL A 51 -13.38 -1.77 -9.27
C VAL A 51 -14.79 -1.18 -9.28
N ASP A 52 -15.82 -2.03 -9.43
CA ASP A 52 -17.21 -1.60 -9.49
C ASP A 52 -17.75 -1.02 -8.18
N VAL A 53 -17.12 -1.33 -7.03
CA VAL A 53 -17.56 -0.87 -5.71
C VAL A 53 -16.72 0.27 -5.14
N LEU A 54 -15.47 0.44 -5.60
CA LEU A 54 -14.58 1.47 -5.10
C LEU A 54 -15.03 2.88 -5.53
N ASP A 55 -15.24 3.76 -4.56
CA ASP A 55 -15.45 5.18 -4.84
C ASP A 55 -14.11 5.86 -5.27
N PRO A 56 -13.99 6.38 -6.50
CA PRO A 56 -12.72 6.90 -7.01
C PRO A 56 -12.17 8.10 -6.21
N GLU A 57 -13.04 8.97 -5.70
CA GLU A 57 -12.62 10.12 -4.90
C GLU A 57 -12.07 9.66 -3.55
N SER A 58 -12.73 8.71 -2.90
CA SER A 58 -12.29 8.10 -1.64
C SER A 58 -11.01 7.31 -1.80
N VAL A 59 -10.77 6.63 -2.93
CA VAL A 59 -9.48 5.99 -3.23
C VAL A 59 -8.36 7.04 -3.30
N GLY A 60 -8.62 8.19 -3.92
CA GLY A 60 -7.69 9.32 -3.93
C GLY A 60 -7.41 9.86 -2.52
N GLY A 61 -8.45 10.04 -1.73
CA GLY A 61 -8.34 10.46 -0.33
C GLY A 61 -7.54 9.47 0.53
N TYR A 62 -7.80 8.18 0.38
CA TYR A 62 -7.08 7.11 1.07
C TYR A 62 -5.59 7.11 0.72
N ALA A 63 -5.26 7.22 -0.58
CA ALA A 63 -3.87 7.29 -1.01
C ALA A 63 -3.12 8.47 -0.36
N LEU A 64 -3.73 9.65 -0.32
CA LEU A 64 -3.16 10.81 0.36
C LEU A 64 -3.04 10.58 1.87
N GLY A 65 -4.07 10.01 2.52
CA GLY A 65 -4.04 9.68 3.94
C GLY A 65 -2.93 8.69 4.32
N VAL A 66 -2.61 7.72 3.45
CA VAL A 66 -1.48 6.81 3.63
C VAL A 66 -0.15 7.58 3.58
N PHE A 67 0.02 8.48 2.62
CA PHE A 67 1.24 9.28 2.49
C PHE A 67 1.41 10.25 3.65
N ASP A 68 0.34 10.92 4.07
CA ASP A 68 0.36 11.85 5.20
C ASP A 68 0.67 11.12 6.51
N SER A 69 0.11 9.92 6.72
CA SER A 69 0.43 9.07 7.88
C SER A 69 1.92 8.70 7.91
N THR A 70 2.47 8.29 6.76
CA THR A 70 3.90 7.96 6.66
C THR A 70 4.78 9.19 6.89
N ALA A 71 4.44 10.32 6.28
CA ALA A 71 5.20 11.57 6.41
C ALA A 71 5.17 12.08 7.86
N GLY A 72 4.00 12.11 8.49
CA GLY A 72 3.84 12.53 9.88
C GLY A 72 4.62 11.64 10.85
N TRP A 73 4.60 10.32 10.65
CA TRP A 73 5.41 9.40 11.45
C TRP A 73 6.92 9.70 11.33
N LEU A 74 7.42 9.91 10.12
CA LEU A 74 8.83 10.22 9.88
C LEU A 74 9.23 11.60 10.41
N GLU A 75 8.33 12.58 10.39
CA GLU A 75 8.55 13.90 10.97
C GLU A 75 8.63 13.84 12.51
N GLU A 76 7.74 13.07 13.14
CA GLU A 76 7.67 12.94 14.60
C GLU A 76 8.79 12.06 15.18
N GLN A 77 9.07 10.92 14.55
CA GLN A 77 9.99 9.89 15.10
C GLN A 77 11.37 9.93 14.43
N GLY A 78 11.50 10.64 13.32
CA GLY A 78 12.69 10.60 12.49
C GLY A 78 12.79 9.32 11.66
N LEU A 79 13.91 9.20 10.95
CA LEU A 79 14.20 8.00 10.17
C LEU A 79 14.45 6.79 11.10
N PRO A 80 13.87 5.61 10.81
CA PRO A 80 14.22 4.40 11.55
C PRO A 80 15.69 4.03 11.30
N ARG A 81 16.20 3.04 12.05
CA ARG A 81 17.50 2.46 11.74
C ARG A 81 17.45 1.78 10.37
N MET A 82 18.08 2.39 9.38
CA MET A 82 18.04 1.96 7.98
C MET A 82 18.51 0.52 7.74
N ASP A 83 19.41 0.03 8.59
CA ASP A 83 20.00 -1.32 8.55
C ASP A 83 19.19 -2.37 9.33
N ALA A 84 18.22 -1.95 10.15
CA ALA A 84 17.42 -2.86 10.93
C ALA A 84 16.50 -3.71 10.04
N GLN A 85 16.37 -4.99 10.38
CA GLN A 85 15.43 -5.91 9.73
C GLN A 85 14.23 -6.09 10.65
N PRO A 86 13.04 -5.60 10.29
CA PRO A 86 11.82 -5.87 11.05
C PRO A 86 11.46 -7.36 10.93
N ASP A 87 10.76 -7.90 11.92
CA ASP A 87 10.12 -9.22 11.82
C ASP A 87 8.85 -9.09 10.97
N THR A 88 9.04 -9.12 9.65
CA THR A 88 7.98 -8.92 8.67
C THR A 88 6.93 -10.01 8.73
N THR A 89 7.32 -11.25 9.01
CA THR A 89 6.40 -12.38 9.18
C THR A 89 5.49 -12.17 10.38
N ALA A 90 6.03 -11.78 11.54
CA ALA A 90 5.22 -11.48 12.71
C ALA A 90 4.28 -10.29 12.44
N ALA A 91 4.78 -9.24 11.79
CA ALA A 91 3.97 -8.06 11.48
C ALA A 91 2.82 -8.35 10.49
N LEU A 92 3.08 -9.08 9.40
CA LEU A 92 2.05 -9.50 8.43
C LEU A 92 0.97 -10.38 9.10
N ARG A 93 1.37 -11.29 9.99
CA ARG A 93 0.42 -12.08 10.79
C ARG A 93 -0.43 -11.20 11.73
N ALA A 94 0.19 -10.22 12.38
CA ALA A 94 -0.50 -9.33 13.31
C ALA A 94 -1.61 -8.52 12.62
N ILE A 95 -1.34 -8.04 11.39
CA ILE A 95 -2.33 -7.30 10.58
C ILE A 95 -3.29 -8.22 9.80
N GLY A 96 -3.23 -9.53 10.03
CA GLY A 96 -4.16 -10.51 9.45
C GLY A 96 -3.95 -10.79 7.96
N THR A 97 -2.72 -10.74 7.45
CA THR A 97 -2.40 -11.11 6.07
C THR A 97 -2.71 -12.60 5.81
N PRO A 98 -3.53 -12.94 4.80
CA PRO A 98 -3.80 -14.33 4.42
C PRO A 98 -2.58 -14.98 3.75
N GLU A 99 -1.87 -15.85 4.48
CA GLU A 99 -0.68 -16.55 3.99
C GLU A 99 -0.96 -17.40 2.73
N ASP A 100 -2.15 -17.96 2.59
CA ASP A 100 -2.55 -18.80 1.45
C ASP A 100 -2.72 -18.02 0.14
N ARG A 101 -2.92 -16.70 0.22
CA ARG A 101 -3.07 -15.81 -0.94
C ARG A 101 -1.85 -14.92 -1.18
N PHE A 102 -1.05 -14.68 -0.15
CA PHE A 102 0.03 -13.69 -0.15
C PHE A 102 1.37 -14.25 0.38
N ASP A 103 1.61 -15.56 0.26
CA ASP A 103 2.89 -16.22 0.58
C ASP A 103 4.12 -15.54 -0.07
N TRP A 104 3.92 -14.98 -1.27
CA TRP A 104 4.92 -14.19 -1.98
C TRP A 104 5.31 -12.93 -1.21
N LEU A 105 4.41 -12.30 -0.44
CA LEU A 105 4.67 -11.10 0.34
C LEU A 105 5.60 -11.41 1.51
N TYR A 106 5.33 -12.50 2.23
CA TYR A 106 6.20 -13.03 3.29
C TYR A 106 7.59 -13.31 2.73
N SER A 107 7.66 -14.05 1.63
CA SER A 107 8.93 -14.43 0.98
C SER A 107 9.71 -13.22 0.44
N MET A 108 9.01 -12.23 -0.13
CA MET A 108 9.62 -11.04 -0.70
C MET A 108 10.22 -10.13 0.38
N TRP A 109 9.56 -10.04 1.54
CA TRP A 109 9.90 -9.08 2.60
C TRP A 109 10.83 -9.67 3.67
N GLU A 110 10.97 -10.99 3.73
CA GLU A 110 11.90 -11.65 4.65
C GLU A 110 13.34 -11.10 4.50
N GLY A 111 13.93 -10.71 5.64
CA GLY A 111 15.30 -10.21 5.72
C GLY A 111 15.55 -8.84 5.07
N LYS A 112 14.52 -8.15 4.57
CA LYS A 112 14.69 -6.81 3.99
C LYS A 112 14.95 -5.77 5.09
N PRO A 113 15.94 -4.87 4.91
CA PRO A 113 16.19 -3.80 5.86
C PRO A 113 15.12 -2.71 5.75
N ALA A 114 14.95 -1.91 6.80
CA ALA A 114 14.03 -0.75 6.83
C ALA A 114 14.21 0.20 5.63
N ALA A 115 15.47 0.39 5.20
CA ALA A 115 15.77 1.19 4.01
C ALA A 115 15.11 0.67 2.73
N TRP A 116 14.96 -0.65 2.58
CA TRP A 116 14.31 -1.25 1.42
C TRP A 116 12.82 -0.90 1.40
N PHE A 117 12.14 -0.93 2.54
CA PHE A 117 10.72 -0.55 2.64
C PHE A 117 10.49 0.90 2.22
N LEU A 118 11.31 1.84 2.70
CA LEU A 118 11.21 3.25 2.34
C LEU A 118 11.58 3.48 0.86
N GLN A 119 12.68 2.91 0.38
CA GLN A 119 13.13 3.16 -0.99
C GLN A 119 12.25 2.45 -2.03
N TRP A 120 11.91 1.19 -1.79
CA TRP A 120 11.13 0.41 -2.73
C TRP A 120 9.64 0.63 -2.53
N SER A 121 9.08 0.31 -1.35
CA SER A 121 7.61 0.30 -1.19
C SER A 121 7.01 1.70 -1.16
N ALA A 122 7.64 2.66 -0.47
CA ALA A 122 7.11 4.02 -0.38
C ALA A 122 7.40 4.89 -1.62
N ILE A 123 8.53 4.66 -2.30
CA ILE A 123 8.98 5.52 -3.41
C ILE A 123 8.99 4.76 -4.74
N GLY A 124 9.83 3.73 -4.87
CA GLY A 124 10.10 3.05 -6.14
C GLY A 124 8.87 2.38 -6.77
N HIS A 125 8.06 1.70 -5.96
CA HIS A 125 6.82 1.06 -6.36
C HIS A 125 5.82 2.09 -6.90
N GLY A 126 5.63 3.20 -6.17
CA GLY A 126 4.76 4.29 -6.61
C GLY A 126 5.23 4.93 -7.91
N PHE A 127 6.55 5.09 -8.09
CA PHE A 127 7.13 5.62 -9.32
C PHE A 127 6.88 4.72 -10.54
N ASN A 128 6.99 3.39 -10.37
CA ASN A 128 6.69 2.44 -11.45
C ASN A 128 5.22 2.56 -11.92
N HIS A 129 4.28 2.58 -10.97
CA HIS A 129 2.85 2.72 -11.28
C HIS A 129 2.47 4.10 -11.83
N LEU A 130 3.23 5.16 -11.54
CA LEU A 130 3.03 6.44 -12.19
C LEU A 130 3.19 6.34 -13.72
N GLY A 131 4.17 5.56 -14.19
CA GLY A 131 4.35 5.30 -15.63
C GLY A 131 3.16 4.57 -16.26
N GLU A 132 2.59 3.62 -15.54
CA GLU A 132 1.38 2.89 -15.97
C GLU A 132 0.15 3.79 -15.99
N LEU A 133 -0.05 4.60 -14.95
CA LEU A 133 -1.14 5.57 -14.87
C LEU A 133 -1.07 6.58 -16.02
N VAL A 134 0.13 7.09 -16.34
CA VAL A 134 0.33 7.95 -17.52
C VAL A 134 -0.03 7.20 -18.80
N SER A 135 0.38 5.93 -18.94
CA SER A 135 0.07 5.10 -20.10
C SER A 135 -1.43 4.84 -20.26
N VAL A 136 -2.14 4.60 -19.16
CA VAL A 136 -3.61 4.42 -19.12
C VAL A 136 -4.30 5.72 -19.51
N ARG A 137 -3.96 6.84 -18.86
CA ARG A 137 -4.51 8.17 -19.18
C ARG A 137 -4.34 8.50 -20.66
N ASN A 138 -3.16 8.24 -21.23
CA ASN A 138 -2.89 8.49 -22.64
C ASN A 138 -3.74 7.59 -23.56
N ARG A 139 -3.89 6.30 -23.23
CA ARG A 139 -4.76 5.38 -23.98
C ARG A 139 -6.24 5.76 -23.93
N LEU A 140 -6.68 6.37 -22.83
CA LEU A 140 -8.04 6.89 -22.68
C LEU A 140 -8.26 8.24 -23.40
N GLY A 141 -7.24 8.81 -24.04
CA GLY A 141 -7.36 10.11 -24.70
C GLY A 141 -7.48 11.29 -23.72
N LEU A 142 -7.09 11.09 -22.46
CA LEU A 142 -7.13 12.10 -21.40
C LEU A 142 -5.78 12.83 -21.23
N SER A 143 -4.83 12.60 -22.13
CA SER A 143 -3.60 13.39 -22.22
C SER A 143 -3.93 14.79 -22.73
N PRO A 144 -3.51 15.87 -22.06
CA PRO A 144 -3.63 17.22 -22.60
C PRO A 144 -2.56 17.55 -23.66
N PHE A 145 -1.65 16.61 -23.96
CA PHE A 145 -0.57 16.70 -24.95
C PHE A 145 -0.71 15.62 -26.01
#